data_AF-A0A2M8DFV0-F1
#
_entry.id   AF-A0A2M8DFV0-F1
#
_cell.length_a   1.000
_cell.length_b   1.000
_cell.length_c   1.000
_cell.angle_alpha   90.00
_cell.angle_beta   90.00
_cell.angle_gamma   90.00
#
_symmetry.space_group_name_H-M   'P 1'
#
loop_
_entity.id
_entity.type
_entity.pdbx_description
1 polymer ?
#
loop_
_entity_poly.entity_id
_entity_poly.type
_entity_poly.pdbx_seq_one_letter_code
_entity_poly.pdbx_strand_id
1 'polypeptide(L)'
;MRHDPAAPVRLDDADHRPFHPRRRLHPLTLLLEVALALTPVGLLAGGAAWGEWEVAEFQRMVGFVPAGIRTAAHLPAPLADYTAPGVGPVAGYLLSATLGVALVFGVLRLVRRRG
;
A
#
# COMPACT_ATOMS: atom_id res chain seq x y z
N MET A 1 -5.10 1.63 -73.17
CA MET A 1 -5.29 1.46 -71.71
C MET A 1 -5.44 2.86 -71.12
N ARG A 2 -6.68 3.31 -70.89
CA ARG A 2 -6.97 4.61 -70.27
C ARG A 2 -6.96 4.43 -68.75
N HIS A 3 -6.08 5.15 -68.07
CA HIS A 3 -6.18 5.37 -66.63
C HIS A 3 -7.49 6.13 -66.38
N ASP A 4 -8.38 5.55 -65.59
CA ASP A 4 -9.55 6.22 -65.03
C ASP A 4 -9.11 6.96 -63.74
N PRO A 5 -9.15 8.31 -63.71
CA PRO A 5 -8.69 9.07 -62.54
C PRO A 5 -9.78 9.27 -61.46
N ALA A 6 -10.92 8.57 -61.53
CA ALA A 6 -12.06 8.83 -60.65
C ALA A 6 -12.52 7.64 -59.80
N ALA A 7 -11.67 6.64 -59.53
CA ALA A 7 -12.01 5.63 -58.52
C ALA A 7 -11.81 6.24 -57.11
N PRO A 8 -12.88 6.41 -56.29
CA PRO A 8 -12.71 6.89 -54.92
C PRO A 8 -11.88 5.86 -54.14
N VAL A 9 -10.82 6.34 -53.48
CA VAL A 9 -10.06 5.54 -52.50
C VAL A 9 -11.06 5.02 -51.46
N ARG A 10 -11.31 3.72 -51.48
CA ARG A 10 -12.28 3.06 -50.60
C ARG A 10 -11.69 3.06 -49.18
N LEU A 11 -12.12 4.00 -48.35
CA LEU A 11 -11.67 4.17 -46.96
C LEU A 11 -12.13 3.04 -46.02
N ASP A 12 -12.83 2.03 -46.54
CA ASP A 12 -13.28 0.85 -45.79
C ASP A 12 -12.16 -0.16 -45.49
N ASP A 13 -10.96 0.04 -46.05
CA ASP A 13 -9.76 -0.74 -45.71
C ASP A 13 -9.04 -0.22 -44.45
N ALA A 14 -9.69 0.67 -43.67
CA ALA A 14 -9.19 1.08 -42.37
C ALA A 14 -9.21 -0.13 -41.42
N ASP A 15 -8.11 -0.88 -41.40
CA ASP A 15 -7.79 -2.01 -40.53
C ASP A 15 -8.41 -1.84 -39.13
N HIS A 16 -9.62 -2.37 -38.94
CA HIS A 16 -10.34 -2.36 -37.66
C HIS A 16 -9.77 -3.47 -36.79
N ARG A 17 -8.48 -3.38 -36.42
CA ARG A 17 -7.95 -4.29 -35.41
C ARG A 17 -8.57 -3.91 -34.07
N PRO A 18 -9.28 -4.83 -33.41
CA PRO A 18 -9.77 -4.57 -32.06
C PRO A 18 -8.58 -4.24 -31.17
N PHE A 19 -8.68 -3.11 -30.46
CA PHE A 19 -7.71 -2.75 -29.43
C PHE A 19 -7.79 -3.81 -28.33
N HIS A 20 -6.85 -4.75 -28.31
CA HIS A 20 -6.69 -5.69 -27.21
C HIS A 20 -5.70 -5.10 -26.21
N PRO A 21 -6.15 -4.43 -25.13
CA PRO A 21 -5.24 -4.00 -24.09
C PRO A 21 -4.67 -5.25 -23.42
N ARG A 22 -3.46 -5.66 -23.82
CA ARG A 22 -2.70 -6.67 -23.08
C ARG A 22 -2.42 -6.06 -21.71
N ARG A 23 -3.14 -6.49 -20.68
CA ARG A 23 -2.78 -6.18 -19.30
C ARG A 23 -1.43 -6.84 -19.01
N ARG A 24 -0.35 -6.12 -19.26
CA ARG A 24 0.97 -6.50 -18.77
C ARG A 24 0.93 -6.28 -17.26
N LEU A 25 0.75 -7.37 -16.51
CA LEU A 25 0.93 -7.33 -15.06
C LEU A 25 2.39 -6.97 -14.82
N HIS A 26 2.64 -5.75 -14.35
CA HIS A 26 3.98 -5.32 -14.02
C HIS A 26 4.45 -6.14 -12.81
N PRO A 27 5.64 -6.74 -12.82
CA PRO A 27 6.10 -7.62 -11.74
C PRO A 27 6.07 -6.92 -10.38
N LEU A 28 6.33 -5.61 -10.34
CA LEU A 28 6.18 -4.80 -9.12
C LEU A 28 4.74 -4.71 -8.62
N THR A 29 3.75 -4.57 -9.51
CA THR A 29 2.34 -4.51 -9.12
C THR A 29 1.91 -5.83 -8.49
N LEU A 30 2.27 -6.94 -9.13
CA LEU A 30 2.00 -8.28 -8.60
C LEU A 30 2.70 -8.48 -7.24
N LEU A 31 3.95 -8.07 -7.10
CA LEU A 31 4.69 -8.15 -5.84
C LEU A 31 3.99 -7.38 -4.71
N LEU A 32 3.55 -6.16 -4.98
CA LEU A 32 2.87 -5.32 -3.99
C LEU A 32 1.51 -5.90 -3.58
N GLU A 33 0.74 -6.44 -4.53
CA GLU A 33 -0.53 -7.11 -4.24
C GLU A 33 -0.33 -8.35 -3.35
N VAL A 34 0.67 -9.17 -3.65
CA VAL A 34 1.02 -10.35 -2.84
C VAL A 34 1.49 -9.94 -1.45
N ALA A 35 2.38 -8.96 -1.35
CA ALA A 35 2.85 -8.44 -0.06
C ALA A 35 1.69 -7.91 0.78
N LEU A 36 0.77 -7.15 0.16
CA LEU A 36 -0.44 -6.65 0.83
C LEU A 36 -1.31 -7.80 1.36
N ALA A 37 -1.56 -8.83 0.54
CA ALA A 37 -2.35 -10.00 0.94
C ALA A 37 -1.70 -10.80 2.08
N LEU A 38 -0.37 -10.79 2.17
CA LEU A 38 0.39 -11.47 3.23
C LEU A 38 0.51 -10.65 4.52
N THR A 39 0.25 -9.34 4.49
CA THR A 39 0.29 -8.45 5.67
C THR A 39 -0.39 -9.03 6.93
N PRO A 40 -1.63 -9.58 6.88
CA PRO A 40 -2.30 -10.10 8.08
C PRO A 40 -1.64 -11.36 8.66
N VAL A 41 -0.77 -12.06 7.92
CA VAL A 41 -0.02 -13.23 8.45
C VAL A 41 0.89 -12.81 9.61
N GLY A 42 1.34 -11.55 9.64
CA GLY A 42 2.10 -10.99 10.75
C GLY A 42 1.37 -11.03 12.10
N LEU A 43 0.04 -11.10 12.12
CA LEU A 43 -0.74 -11.22 13.37
C LEU A 43 -0.50 -12.55 14.10
N LEU A 44 0.04 -13.56 13.41
CA LEU A 44 0.40 -14.84 14.01
C LEU A 44 1.83 -14.84 14.59
N ALA A 45 2.61 -13.79 14.33
CA ALA A 45 3.95 -13.68 14.88
C ALA A 45 3.89 -13.29 16.36
N GLY A 46 4.67 -13.97 17.20
CA GLY A 46 4.75 -13.65 18.63
C GLY A 46 5.70 -12.48 18.98
N GLY A 47 6.29 -11.83 17.98
CA GLY A 47 7.18 -10.68 18.18
C GLY A 47 6.44 -9.35 18.08
N ALA A 48 7.02 -8.29 18.66
CA ALA A 48 6.48 -6.94 18.53
C ALA A 48 6.41 -6.49 17.06
N ALA A 49 5.40 -5.67 16.74
CA ALA A 49 5.25 -5.10 15.41
C ALA A 49 6.46 -4.21 15.07
N TRP A 50 6.74 -4.09 13.77
CA TRP A 50 7.79 -3.20 13.31
C TRP A 50 7.52 -1.77 13.76
N GLY A 51 8.45 -1.19 14.53
CA GLY A 51 8.35 0.16 15.08
C GLY A 51 7.78 0.23 16.50
N GLU A 52 7.28 -0.87 17.06
CA GLU A 52 6.72 -0.93 18.42
C GLU A 52 7.66 -1.58 19.44
N TRP A 53 8.94 -1.64 19.13
CA TRP A 53 9.91 -2.30 20.01
C TRP A 53 10.17 -1.49 21.27
N GLU A 54 10.19 -2.18 22.40
CA GLU A 54 10.60 -1.58 23.67
C GLU A 54 12.12 -1.41 23.77
N VAL A 55 12.56 -0.53 24.67
CA VAL A 55 13.99 -0.32 24.99
C VAL A 55 14.71 -1.64 25.30
N ALA A 56 14.06 -2.55 26.03
CA ALA A 56 14.61 -3.86 26.36
C ALA A 56 14.79 -4.76 25.13
N GLU A 57 13.92 -4.62 24.13
CA GLU A 57 14.00 -5.40 22.89
C GLU A 57 15.16 -4.93 22.00
N PHE A 58 15.42 -3.62 21.93
CA PHE A 58 16.62 -3.11 21.27
C PHE A 58 17.90 -3.66 21.90
N GLN A 59 17.98 -3.65 23.24
CA GLN A 59 19.11 -4.23 23.96
C GLN A 59 19.29 -5.72 23.63
N ARG A 60 18.21 -6.48 23.51
CA ARG A 60 18.22 -7.90 23.17
C ARG A 60 18.59 -8.18 21.71
N MET A 61 18.09 -7.38 20.76
CA MET A 61 18.27 -7.61 19.32
C MET A 61 19.61 -7.13 18.80
N VAL A 62 20.06 -5.95 19.23
CA VAL A 62 21.27 -5.29 18.69
C VAL A 62 22.36 -5.06 19.73
N GLY A 63 22.14 -5.42 21.00
CA GLY A 63 23.15 -5.37 22.06
C GLY A 63 23.35 -4.01 22.72
N PHE A 64 22.63 -2.97 22.29
CA PHE A 64 22.65 -1.64 22.90
C PHE A 64 21.35 -0.89 22.64
N VAL A 65 21.10 0.18 23.41
CA VAL A 65 19.95 1.08 23.20
C VAL A 65 20.43 2.37 22.53
N PRO A 66 19.98 2.67 21.30
CA PRO A 66 20.27 3.94 20.64
C PRO A 66 19.81 5.16 21.47
N ALA A 67 20.61 6.22 21.47
CA ALA A 67 20.36 7.39 22.32
C ALA A 67 18.99 8.06 22.05
N GLY A 68 18.56 8.13 20.79
CA GLY A 68 17.26 8.70 20.43
C GLY A 68 16.07 7.88 20.95
N ILE A 69 16.23 6.56 21.11
CA ILE A 69 15.16 5.70 21.64
C ILE A 69 15.05 5.86 23.15
N ARG A 70 16.18 6.04 23.86
CA ARG A 70 16.16 6.32 25.31
C ARG A 70 15.32 7.55 25.67
N THR A 71 15.31 8.55 24.79
CA THR A 71 14.59 9.79 25.03
C THR A 71 13.23 9.84 24.34
N ALA A 72 12.92 9.02 23.34
CA ALA A 72 11.69 9.09 22.52
C ALA A 72 10.36 8.86 23.27
N ALA A 73 10.38 8.45 24.54
CA ALA A 73 9.20 8.07 25.33
C ALA A 73 8.18 9.20 25.63
N HIS A 74 8.39 10.43 25.15
CA HIS A 74 7.58 11.59 25.53
C HIS A 74 6.39 11.87 24.60
N LEU A 75 6.21 11.11 23.51
CA LEU A 75 5.04 11.25 22.63
C LEU A 75 3.95 10.26 23.07
N PRO A 76 2.86 10.72 23.70
CA PRO A 76 1.78 9.84 24.08
C PRO A 76 1.12 9.23 22.84
N ALA A 77 1.00 7.90 22.81
CA ALA A 77 0.27 7.20 21.77
C ALA A 77 -1.23 7.44 21.98
N PRO A 78 -1.95 8.05 21.01
CA PRO A 78 -3.38 8.32 21.15
C PRO A 78 -4.23 7.04 21.21
N LEU A 79 -3.70 5.90 20.75
CA LEU A 79 -4.38 4.62 20.74
C LEU A 79 -3.38 3.48 20.97
N ALA A 80 -2.95 3.33 22.22
CA ALA A 80 -2.00 2.30 22.63
C ALA A 80 -2.53 0.89 22.33
N ASP A 81 -1.65 0.01 21.87
CA ASP A 81 -1.93 -1.40 21.52
C ASP A 81 -3.05 -1.60 20.50
N TYR A 82 -3.45 -0.54 19.79
CA TYR A 82 -4.60 -0.54 18.88
C TYR A 82 -5.92 -0.98 19.54
N THR A 83 -6.03 -0.82 20.86
CA THR A 83 -7.19 -1.27 21.62
C THR A 83 -8.21 -0.16 21.84
N ALA A 84 -9.47 -0.57 21.89
CA ALA A 84 -10.58 0.27 22.31
C ALA A 84 -11.54 -0.56 23.17
N PRO A 85 -12.30 0.07 24.11
CA PRO A 85 -13.26 -0.66 24.92
C PRO A 85 -14.24 -1.46 24.05
N GLY A 86 -14.37 -2.76 24.32
CA GLY A 86 -15.26 -3.66 23.57
C GLY A 86 -14.71 -4.20 22.24
N VAL A 87 -13.47 -3.87 21.87
CA VAL A 87 -12.81 -4.37 20.66
C VAL A 87 -11.72 -5.36 21.04
N GLY A 88 -11.80 -6.59 20.53
CA GLY A 88 -10.76 -7.61 20.76
C GLY A 88 -9.44 -7.23 20.08
N PRO A 89 -8.27 -7.75 20.54
CA PRO A 89 -6.95 -7.33 20.05
C PRO A 89 -6.78 -7.43 18.54
N VAL A 90 -7.20 -8.55 17.93
CA VAL A 90 -7.14 -8.77 16.47
C VAL A 90 -8.02 -7.77 15.71
N ALA A 91 -9.23 -7.54 16.20
CA ALA A 91 -10.16 -6.60 15.58
C ALA A 91 -9.63 -5.16 15.68
N GLY A 92 -9.05 -4.80 16.82
CA GLY A 92 -8.41 -3.49 17.04
C GLY A 92 -7.29 -3.24 16.04
N TYR A 93 -6.43 -4.24 15.85
CA TYR A 93 -5.32 -4.17 14.90
C TYR A 93 -5.81 -4.00 13.44
N LEU A 94 -6.78 -4.79 12.99
CA LEU A 94 -7.32 -4.70 11.63
C LEU A 94 -8.07 -3.39 11.38
N LEU A 95 -8.86 -2.93 12.36
CA LEU A 95 -9.57 -1.66 12.28
C LEU A 95 -8.60 -0.49 12.22
N SER A 96 -7.59 -0.48 13.10
CA SER A 96 -6.54 0.54 13.10
C SER A 96 -5.78 0.58 11.78
N ALA A 97 -5.35 -0.58 11.26
CA ALA A 97 -4.66 -0.67 9.97
C ALA A 97 -5.52 -0.10 8.83
N THR A 98 -6.81 -0.46 8.79
CA THR A 98 -7.74 0.04 7.76
C THR A 98 -7.93 1.56 7.85
N LEU A 99 -8.11 2.08 9.08
CA LEU A 99 -8.25 3.52 9.33
C LEU A 99 -6.98 4.30 8.96
N GLY A 100 -5.80 3.78 9.33
CA GLY A 100 -4.51 4.38 8.97
C GLY A 100 -4.31 4.46 7.47
N VAL A 101 -4.59 3.38 6.74
CA VAL A 101 -4.55 3.35 5.27
C VAL A 101 -5.52 4.39 4.68
N ALA A 102 -6.78 4.40 5.16
CA ALA A 102 -7.78 5.36 4.69
C ALA A 102 -7.35 6.82 4.93
N LEU A 103 -6.76 7.10 6.09
CA LEU A 103 -6.25 8.43 6.44
C LEU A 103 -5.11 8.86 5.52
N VAL A 104 -4.10 8.00 5.30
CA VAL A 104 -2.98 8.28 4.40
C VAL A 104 -3.47 8.56 2.98
N PHE A 105 -4.33 7.71 2.42
CA PHE A 105 -4.92 7.95 1.10
C PHE A 105 -5.76 9.23 1.06
N GLY A 106 -6.50 9.54 2.13
CA GLY A 106 -7.26 10.77 2.29
C GLY A 106 -6.37 12.02 2.24
N VAL A 107 -5.29 12.04 3.02
CA VAL A 107 -4.31 13.14 3.05
C VAL A 107 -3.61 13.28 1.70
N LEU A 108 -3.11 12.20 1.12
CA LEU A 108 -2.45 12.24 -0.20
C LEU A 108 -3.40 12.75 -1.29
N ARG A 109 -4.66 12.33 -1.27
CA ARG A 109 -5.68 12.83 -2.19
C ARG A 109 -5.96 14.33 -1.97
N LEU A 110 -6.00 14.79 -0.71
CA LEU A 110 -6.20 16.20 -0.38
C LEU A 110 -5.02 17.07 -0.86
N VAL A 111 -3.78 16.63 -0.61
CA VAL A 111 -2.57 17.32 -1.06
C VAL A 111 -2.53 17.38 -2.58
N ARG A 112 -2.77 16.25 -3.28
CA ARG A 112 -2.84 16.19 -4.75
C ARG A 112 -3.95 17.07 -5.34
N ARG A 113 -5.06 17.28 -4.63
CA ARG A 113 -6.14 18.16 -5.11
C ARG A 113 -5.80 19.64 -5.03
N ARG A 114 -4.76 20.02 -4.28
CA ARG A 114 -4.33 21.40 -4.07
C ARG A 114 -3.05 21.79 -4.81
N GLY A 115 -2.41 20.86 -5.52
CA GLY A 115 -1.31 21.11 -6.45
C GLY A 115 -1.75 20.85 -7.88
#